data_AF-A0A956XWI2-F1
#
_entry.id   AF-A0A956XWI2-F1
#
_cell.length_a   1.000
_cell.length_b   1.000
_cell.length_c   1.000
_cell.angle_alpha   90.00
_cell.angle_beta   90.00
_cell.angle_gamma   90.00
#
_symmetry.space_group_name_H-M   'P 1'
#
loop_
_entity.id
_entity.type
_entity.pdbx_description
1 polymer ?
#
loop_
_entity_poly.entity_id
_entity_poly.type
_entity_poly.pdbx_seq_one_letter_code
_entity_poly.pdbx_strand_id
1 'polypeptide(L)'
;MYRWIVFVHVLSALAFFMAHGASAAMAFLVKKEKNPDRLRAILDLSQAAVPFAYFALMGLVIAGIVAGIMSNWFSMGWIWASIVLLVLLFFGMHGYAAAFYTPLRKALGLAYHDRQGEHPAAPPASNAEIIRLAQRTSPRLFTGVSFAVVGVIVYLMMFKPF
;
A
#
# COMPACT_ATOMS: atom_id res chain seq x y z
N MET A 1 -2.78 29.98 -7.37
CA MET A 1 -3.54 28.72 -7.34
C MET A 1 -2.64 27.49 -7.55
N TYR A 2 -1.90 27.38 -8.66
CA TYR A 2 -1.07 26.19 -8.99
C TYR A 2 -0.13 25.72 -7.86
N ARG A 3 0.64 26.63 -7.26
CA ARG A 3 1.57 26.31 -6.16
C ARG A 3 0.89 25.65 -4.95
N TRP A 4 -0.37 26.04 -4.66
CA TRP A 4 -1.16 25.42 -3.59
C TRP A 4 -1.55 23.99 -3.93
N ILE A 5 -1.91 23.71 -5.19
CA ILE A 5 -2.22 22.35 -5.65
C ILE A 5 -0.98 21.45 -5.56
N VAL A 6 0.18 21.96 -5.99
CA VAL A 6 1.45 21.22 -5.85
C VAL A 6 1.79 20.98 -4.38
N PHE A 7 1.59 21.97 -3.51
CA PHE A 7 1.77 21.81 -2.07
C PHE A 7 0.87 20.69 -1.51
N VAL A 8 -0.42 20.68 -1.87
CA VAL A 8 -1.36 19.61 -1.45
C VAL A 8 -0.90 18.25 -1.97
N HIS A 9 -0.47 18.15 -3.23
CA HIS A 9 0.04 16.91 -3.80
C HIS A 9 1.23 16.36 -3.00
N VAL A 10 2.22 17.21 -2.70
CA VAL A 10 3.42 16.83 -1.91
C VAL A 10 3.04 16.48 -0.47
N LEU A 11 2.19 17.29 0.18
CA LEU A 11 1.73 17.03 1.54
C LEU A 11 0.96 15.70 1.63
N SER A 12 0.10 15.42 0.66
CA SER A 12 -0.61 14.15 0.55
C SER A 12 0.34 12.98 0.32
N ALA A 13 1.41 13.14 -0.47
CA ALA A 13 2.44 12.11 -0.62
C ALA A 13 3.10 11.79 0.74
N LEU A 14 3.49 12.81 1.49
CA LEU A 14 4.10 12.65 2.81
C LEU A 14 3.14 11.97 3.80
N ALA A 15 1.88 12.43 3.85
CA ALA A 15 0.84 11.82 4.69
C ALA A 15 0.59 10.35 4.30
N PHE A 16 0.57 10.06 2.99
CA PHE A 16 0.43 8.70 2.48
C PHE A 16 1.58 7.81 2.93
N PHE A 17 2.83 8.21 2.72
CA PHE A 17 3.98 7.41 3.13
C PHE A 17 4.09 7.24 4.65
N MET A 18 3.63 8.20 5.44
CA MET A 18 3.57 8.06 6.90
C MET A 18 2.53 7.01 7.32
N ALA A 19 1.30 7.13 6.79
CA ALA A 19 0.19 6.23 7.09
C ALA A 19 0.46 4.80 6.57
N HIS A 20 0.84 4.71 5.30
CA HIS A 20 1.13 3.46 4.62
C HIS A 20 2.43 2.83 5.14
N GLY A 21 3.43 3.64 5.47
CA GLY A 21 4.70 3.18 6.05
C GLY A 21 4.51 2.48 7.39
N ALA A 22 3.60 2.97 8.23
CA ALA A 22 3.23 2.30 9.48
C ALA A 22 2.65 0.89 9.20
N SER A 23 1.77 0.75 8.20
CA SER A 23 1.26 -0.57 7.76
C SER A 23 2.36 -1.44 7.13
N ALA A 24 3.25 -0.87 6.33
CA ALA A 24 4.35 -1.59 5.70
C ALA A 24 5.36 -2.15 6.72
N ALA A 25 5.60 -1.44 7.83
CA ALA A 25 6.43 -1.93 8.93
C ALA A 25 5.87 -3.23 9.55
N MET A 26 4.54 -3.41 9.54
CA MET A 26 3.89 -4.62 10.05
C MET A 26 4.29 -5.87 9.26
N ALA A 27 4.53 -5.75 7.95
CA ALA A 27 5.01 -6.85 7.12
C ALA A 27 6.32 -7.46 7.67
N PHE A 28 7.21 -6.62 8.19
CA PHE A 28 8.47 -7.05 8.80
C PHE A 28 8.27 -7.68 10.18
N LEU A 29 7.28 -7.20 10.96
CA LEU A 29 6.94 -7.76 12.27
C LEU A 29 6.26 -9.13 12.12
N VAL A 30 5.28 -9.26 11.22
CA VAL A 30 4.59 -10.52 10.90
C VAL A 30 5.59 -11.63 10.56
N LYS A 31 6.61 -11.32 9.75
CA LYS A 31 7.63 -12.30 9.34
C LYS A 31 8.43 -12.88 10.52
N LYS A 32 8.58 -12.14 11.61
CA LYS A 32 9.41 -12.51 12.78
C LYS A 32 8.60 -13.07 13.94
N GLU A 33 7.33 -12.67 14.05
CA GLU A 33 6.48 -13.03 15.18
C GLU A 33 5.99 -14.49 15.10
N LYS A 34 5.97 -15.17 16.24
CA LYS A 34 5.54 -16.57 16.38
C LYS A 34 4.31 -16.71 17.27
N ASN A 35 4.00 -15.69 18.07
CA ASN A 35 2.84 -15.67 18.94
C ASN A 35 1.58 -15.23 18.14
N PRO A 36 0.54 -16.08 18.04
CA PRO A 36 -0.70 -15.75 17.33
C PRO A 36 -1.42 -14.50 17.85
N ASP A 37 -1.41 -14.25 19.16
CA ASP A 37 -2.09 -13.09 19.74
C ASP A 37 -1.40 -11.78 19.35
N ARG A 38 -0.07 -11.80 19.31
CA ARG A 38 0.70 -10.65 18.80
C ARG A 38 0.50 -10.46 17.30
N LEU A 39 0.42 -11.54 16.52
CA LEU A 39 0.09 -11.46 15.09
C LEU A 39 -1.28 -10.83 14.86
N ARG A 40 -2.30 -11.14 15.69
CA ARG A 40 -3.62 -10.49 15.62
C ARG A 40 -3.50 -8.99 15.85
N ALA A 41 -2.89 -8.59 16.96
CA ALA A 41 -2.71 -7.19 17.30
C ALA A 41 -1.97 -6.40 16.21
N ILE A 42 -0.95 -7.02 15.60
CA ILE A 42 -0.22 -6.45 14.47
C ILE A 42 -1.17 -6.24 13.26
N LEU A 43 -1.91 -7.27 12.86
CA LEU A 43 -2.78 -7.17 11.69
C LEU A 43 -3.99 -6.25 11.90
N ASP A 44 -4.47 -6.08 13.13
CA ASP A 44 -5.56 -5.15 13.46
C ASP A 44 -5.08 -3.69 13.46
N LEU A 45 -3.90 -3.42 14.02
CA LEU A 45 -3.30 -2.09 13.94
C LEU A 45 -3.02 -1.70 12.48
N SER A 46 -2.58 -2.65 11.66
CA SER A 46 -2.43 -2.40 10.22
C SER A 46 -3.75 -2.01 9.57
N GLN A 47 -4.87 -2.66 9.90
CA GLN A 47 -6.18 -2.32 9.33
C GLN A 47 -6.63 -0.92 9.74
N ALA A 48 -6.36 -0.50 10.97
CA ALA A 48 -6.70 0.85 11.44
C ALA A 48 -5.94 1.96 10.69
N ALA A 49 -4.72 1.67 10.18
CA ALA A 49 -3.92 2.65 9.43
C ALA A 49 -4.33 2.79 7.95
N VAL A 50 -4.98 1.79 7.36
CA VAL A 50 -5.31 1.73 5.93
C VAL A 50 -6.26 2.86 5.48
N PRO A 51 -7.36 3.18 6.19
CA PRO A 51 -8.27 4.25 5.76
C PRO A 51 -7.59 5.61 5.61
N PHE A 52 -6.70 5.96 6.55
CA PHE A 52 -5.97 7.22 6.49
C PHE A 52 -4.98 7.25 5.32
N ALA A 53 -4.32 6.11 5.01
CA ALA A 53 -3.49 5.99 3.81
C ALA A 53 -4.31 6.19 2.53
N TYR A 54 -5.52 5.61 2.43
CA TYR A 54 -6.37 5.82 1.25
C TYR A 54 -6.88 7.25 1.12
N PHE A 55 -7.21 7.91 2.23
CA PHE A 55 -7.58 9.32 2.20
C PHE A 55 -6.41 10.18 1.67
N ALA A 56 -5.19 9.95 2.16
CA ALA A 56 -4.00 10.64 1.67
C ALA A 56 -3.69 10.32 0.21
N LEU A 57 -3.84 9.06 -0.22
CA LEU A 57 -3.68 8.64 -1.61
C LEU A 57 -4.69 9.34 -2.54
N MET A 58 -5.94 9.47 -2.10
CA MET A 58 -6.97 10.18 -2.86
C MET A 58 -6.59 11.66 -3.04
N GLY A 59 -6.13 12.32 -1.98
CA GLY A 59 -5.60 13.69 -2.07
C GLY A 59 -4.41 13.81 -3.02
N LEU A 60 -3.48 12.85 -2.96
CA LEU A 60 -2.31 12.78 -3.84
C LEU A 60 -2.71 12.71 -5.31
N VAL A 61 -3.61 11.78 -5.65
CA VAL A 61 -4.07 11.56 -7.03
C VAL A 61 -4.87 12.75 -7.55
N ILE A 62 -5.85 13.25 -6.77
CA ILE A 62 -6.69 14.38 -7.18
C ILE A 62 -5.84 15.62 -7.41
N ALA A 63 -4.95 15.97 -6.48
CA ALA A 63 -4.08 17.14 -6.63
C ALA A 63 -3.11 16.98 -7.82
N GLY A 64 -2.62 15.77 -8.07
CA GLY A 64 -1.77 15.46 -9.23
C GLY A 64 -2.51 15.64 -10.56
N ILE A 65 -3.74 15.15 -10.65
CA ILE A 65 -4.60 15.32 -11.83
C ILE A 65 -4.88 16.80 -12.08
N VAL A 66 -5.29 17.55 -11.04
CA VAL A 66 -5.55 18.99 -11.16
C VAL A 66 -4.31 19.74 -11.61
N ALA A 67 -3.13 19.46 -11.03
CA ALA A 67 -1.87 20.07 -11.47
C ALA A 67 -1.54 19.74 -12.94
N GLY A 68 -1.81 18.51 -13.37
CA GLY A 68 -1.66 18.06 -14.74
C GLY A 68 -2.57 18.81 -15.73
N ILE A 69 -3.84 19.04 -15.36
CA ILE A 69 -4.79 19.83 -16.16
C ILE A 69 -4.32 21.28 -16.26
N MET A 70 -3.99 21.91 -15.12
CA MET A 70 -3.56 23.32 -15.06
C MET A 70 -2.30 23.61 -15.89
N SER A 71 -1.47 22.59 -16.12
CA SER A 71 -0.19 22.73 -16.81
C SER A 71 -0.16 22.05 -18.18
N ASN A 72 -1.32 21.53 -18.64
CA ASN A 72 -1.46 20.77 -19.88
C ASN A 72 -0.49 19.58 -20.04
N TRP A 73 -0.16 18.92 -18.93
CA TRP A 73 0.86 17.85 -18.91
C TRP A 73 0.40 16.53 -19.51
N PHE A 74 -0.90 16.32 -19.72
CA PHE A 74 -1.43 15.07 -20.28
C PHE A 74 -1.04 14.81 -21.75
N SER A 75 -0.42 15.79 -22.41
CA SER A 75 0.23 15.62 -23.71
C SER A 75 1.65 15.02 -23.62
N MET A 76 2.24 14.97 -22.43
CA MET A 76 3.62 14.51 -22.19
C MET A 76 3.63 13.03 -21.79
N GLY A 77 4.64 12.27 -22.19
CA GLY A 77 4.66 10.84 -21.90
C GLY A 77 4.99 10.53 -20.42
N TRP A 78 5.79 11.36 -19.75
CA TRP A 78 6.23 11.11 -18.37
C TRP A 78 5.07 11.00 -17.37
N ILE A 79 3.98 11.74 -17.57
CA ILE A 79 2.82 11.71 -16.66
C ILE A 79 2.07 10.40 -16.80
N TRP A 80 1.90 9.91 -18.02
CA TRP A 80 1.27 8.62 -18.30
C TRP A 80 2.10 7.47 -17.77
N ALA A 81 3.42 7.50 -17.99
CA ALA A 81 4.33 6.51 -17.41
C ALA A 81 4.21 6.47 -15.88
N SER A 82 4.15 7.63 -15.23
CA SER A 82 3.99 7.73 -13.77
C SER A 82 2.65 7.18 -13.27
N ILE A 83 1.55 7.50 -13.97
CA ILE A 83 0.20 6.99 -13.63
C ILE A 83 0.16 5.47 -13.79
N VAL A 84 0.67 4.93 -14.91
CA VAL A 84 0.72 3.48 -15.14
C VAL A 84 1.54 2.79 -14.06
N LEU A 85 2.71 3.32 -13.71
CA LEU A 85 3.54 2.75 -12.62
C LEU A 85 2.82 2.79 -11.26
N LEU A 86 2.13 3.89 -10.94
CA LEU A 86 1.34 4.00 -9.71
C LEU A 86 0.21 2.97 -9.67
N VAL A 87 -0.51 2.81 -10.78
CA VAL A 87 -1.62 1.85 -10.91
C VAL A 87 -1.11 0.41 -10.80
N LEU A 88 -0.04 0.06 -11.52
CA LEU A 88 0.58 -1.26 -11.44
C LEU A 88 1.08 -1.56 -10.02
N LEU A 89 1.69 -0.59 -9.36
CA LEU A 89 2.12 -0.73 -7.97
C LEU A 89 0.92 -0.94 -7.04
N PHE A 90 -0.12 -0.11 -7.16
CA PHE A 90 -1.33 -0.20 -6.34
C PHE A 90 -1.97 -1.59 -6.44
N PHE A 91 -2.22 -2.08 -7.66
CA PHE A 91 -2.81 -3.39 -7.87
C PHE A 91 -1.85 -4.54 -7.51
N GLY A 92 -0.55 -4.38 -7.73
CA GLY A 92 0.47 -5.33 -7.29
C GLY A 92 0.45 -5.52 -5.77
N MET A 93 0.33 -4.43 -5.00
CA MET A 93 0.20 -4.46 -3.53
C MET A 93 -1.09 -5.13 -3.08
N HIS A 94 -2.22 -4.87 -3.73
CA HIS A 94 -3.48 -5.55 -3.42
C HIS A 94 -3.41 -7.04 -3.72
N GLY A 95 -2.84 -7.42 -4.87
CA GLY A 95 -2.61 -8.82 -5.24
C GLY A 95 -1.70 -9.54 -4.24
N TYR A 96 -0.61 -8.89 -3.83
CA TYR A 96 0.28 -9.43 -2.80
C TYR A 96 -0.44 -9.60 -1.46
N ALA A 97 -1.21 -8.61 -1.02
CA ALA A 97 -1.96 -8.69 0.23
C ALA A 97 -3.01 -9.81 0.20
N ALA A 98 -3.74 -9.95 -0.90
CA ALA A 98 -4.69 -11.03 -1.11
C ALA A 98 -4.02 -12.42 -1.11
N ALA A 99 -2.81 -12.54 -1.68
CA ALA A 99 -2.10 -13.81 -1.76
C ALA A 99 -1.49 -14.26 -0.43
N PHE A 100 -1.02 -13.32 0.41
CA PHE A 100 -0.21 -13.65 1.58
C PHE A 100 -0.84 -13.25 2.92
N TYR A 101 -1.54 -12.11 3.01
CA TYR A 101 -2.12 -11.63 4.26
C TYR A 101 -3.57 -12.06 4.46
N THR A 102 -4.38 -12.17 3.40
CA THR A 102 -5.76 -12.68 3.53
C THR A 102 -5.80 -14.10 4.12
N PRO A 103 -5.01 -15.08 3.64
CA PRO A 103 -4.97 -16.42 4.26
C PRO A 103 -4.50 -16.39 5.71
N LEU A 104 -3.55 -15.51 6.04
CA LEU A 104 -3.05 -15.35 7.40
C LEU A 104 -4.12 -14.77 8.33
N ARG A 105 -4.86 -13.74 7.88
CA ARG A 105 -6.00 -13.17 8.63
C ARG A 105 -7.07 -14.22 8.90
N LYS A 106 -7.43 -14.99 7.87
CA LYS A 106 -8.38 -16.10 7.99
C LYS A 106 -7.90 -17.14 9.01
N ALA A 107 -6.64 -17.55 8.94
CA ALA A 107 -6.06 -18.53 9.87
C ALA A 107 -5.97 -18.01 11.31
N LEU A 108 -5.85 -16.70 11.52
CA LEU A 108 -5.85 -16.09 12.86
C LEU A 108 -7.25 -15.90 13.43
N GLY A 109 -8.31 -16.15 12.63
CA GLY A 109 -9.69 -15.91 13.00
C GLY A 109 -10.06 -14.42 13.04
N LEU A 110 -9.45 -13.62 12.16
CA LEU A 110 -9.82 -12.22 11.95
C LEU A 110 -10.79 -12.09 10.79
N ALA A 111 -11.60 -11.01 10.78
CA ALA A 111 -12.33 -10.62 9.58
C ALA A 111 -11.36 -10.40 8.41
N TYR A 112 -11.75 -10.84 7.22
CA TYR A 112 -10.87 -10.82 6.05
C TYR A 112 -11.65 -10.42 4.80
N HIS A 113 -10.91 -9.93 3.80
CA HIS A 113 -11.45 -9.56 2.51
C HIS A 113 -10.78 -10.40 1.42
N ASP A 114 -11.58 -10.96 0.52
CA ASP A 114 -11.13 -11.69 -0.66
C ASP A 114 -11.94 -11.28 -1.90
N ARG A 115 -11.83 -12.04 -2.99
CA ARG A 115 -12.51 -11.72 -4.26
C ARG A 115 -14.04 -11.79 -4.16
N GLN A 116 -14.56 -12.51 -3.18
CA GLN A 116 -15.99 -12.68 -2.93
C GLN A 116 -16.54 -11.59 -2.01
N GLY A 117 -15.69 -10.73 -1.45
CA GLY A 117 -16.07 -9.60 -0.61
C GLY A 117 -15.52 -9.69 0.80
N GLU A 118 -16.22 -9.05 1.74
CA GLU A 118 -15.89 -9.11 3.17
C GLU A 118 -16.47 -10.36 3.82
N HIS A 119 -15.65 -11.00 4.66
CA HIS A 119 -16.02 -12.19 5.41
C HIS A 119 -15.82 -11.96 6.90
N PRO A 120 -16.74 -12.48 7.74
CA PRO A 120 -16.59 -12.43 9.19
C PRO A 120 -15.41 -13.31 9.65
N ALA A 121 -15.06 -13.17 10.92
CA ALA A 121 -14.06 -14.02 11.56
C ALA A 121 -14.44 -15.51 11.47
N ALA A 122 -13.49 -16.34 11.07
CA ALA A 122 -13.61 -17.80 11.08
C ALA A 122 -12.92 -18.40 12.33
N PRO A 123 -13.19 -19.66 12.69
CA PRO A 123 -12.43 -20.34 13.74
C PRO A 123 -10.92 -20.30 13.45
N PRO A 124 -10.06 -19.94 14.42
CA PRO A 124 -8.62 -19.94 14.21
C PRO A 124 -8.07 -21.31 13.82
N ALA A 125 -7.11 -21.32 12.91
CA ALA A 125 -6.36 -22.50 12.53
C ALA A 125 -5.32 -22.89 13.60
N SER A 126 -4.65 -24.02 13.39
CA SER A 126 -3.56 -24.45 14.27
C SER A 126 -2.40 -23.44 14.30
N ASN A 127 -1.70 -23.34 15.44
CA ASN A 127 -0.54 -22.45 15.59
C ASN A 127 0.56 -22.75 14.55
N ALA A 128 0.77 -24.02 14.21
CA ALA A 128 1.71 -24.44 13.18
C ALA A 128 1.36 -23.88 11.79
N GLU A 129 0.07 -23.88 11.43
CA GLU A 129 -0.39 -23.30 10.17
C GLU A 129 -0.25 -21.78 10.13
N ILE A 130 -0.60 -21.10 11.22
CA ILE A 130 -0.46 -19.63 11.34
C ILE A 130 1.00 -19.22 11.13
N ILE A 131 1.94 -19.88 11.81
CA ILE A 131 3.38 -19.58 11.69
C ILE A 131 3.86 -19.87 10.27
N ARG A 132 3.45 -20.99 9.67
CA ARG A 132 3.77 -21.33 8.27
C ARG A 132 3.32 -20.23 7.31
N LEU A 133 2.11 -19.70 7.47
CA LEU A 133 1.58 -18.62 6.63
C LEU A 133 2.34 -17.30 6.84
N ALA A 134 2.60 -16.91 8.09
CA ALA A 134 3.38 -15.71 8.42
C ALA A 134 4.79 -15.76 7.78
N GLN A 135 5.42 -16.93 7.81
CA GLN A 135 6.74 -17.16 7.21
C GLN A 135 6.76 -17.16 5.68
N ARG A 136 5.62 -17.27 4.99
CA ARG A 136 5.59 -17.17 3.52
C ARG A 136 5.71 -15.74 3.00
N THR A 137 5.49 -14.75 3.86
CA THR A 137 5.63 -13.33 3.48
C THR A 137 7.09 -12.99 3.12
N SER A 138 7.30 -12.12 2.13
CA SER A 138 8.62 -11.57 1.76
C SER A 138 8.61 -10.04 1.83
N PRO A 139 8.66 -9.46 3.04
CA PRO A 139 8.59 -8.01 3.22
C PRO A 139 9.74 -7.27 2.53
N ARG A 140 10.96 -7.83 2.54
CA ARG A 140 12.15 -7.17 1.95
C ARG A 140 12.04 -7.00 0.44
N LEU A 141 11.69 -8.09 -0.27
CA LEU A 141 11.56 -8.05 -1.72
C LEU A 141 10.50 -7.03 -2.12
N PHE A 142 9.36 -7.10 -1.44
CA PHE A 142 8.23 -6.27 -1.78
C PHE A 142 8.47 -4.78 -1.48
N THR A 143 9.02 -4.46 -0.31
CA THR A 143 9.45 -3.08 0.00
C THR A 143 10.51 -2.57 -0.96
N GLY A 144 11.50 -3.40 -1.33
CA GLY A 144 12.54 -3.01 -2.29
C GLY A 144 11.98 -2.68 -3.67
N VAL A 145 11.08 -3.52 -4.21
CA VAL A 145 10.40 -3.28 -5.48
C VAL A 145 9.54 -2.02 -5.40
N SER A 146 8.72 -1.87 -4.36
CA SER A 146 7.87 -0.69 -4.19
C SER A 146 8.68 0.60 -4.10
N PHE A 147 9.79 0.59 -3.35
CA PHE A 147 10.66 1.76 -3.23
C PHE A 147 11.34 2.11 -4.56
N ALA A 148 11.78 1.10 -5.33
CA ALA A 148 12.34 1.32 -6.67
C ALA A 148 11.31 1.94 -7.63
N VAL A 149 10.09 1.41 -7.68
CA VAL A 149 9.01 1.95 -8.53
C VAL A 149 8.66 3.38 -8.12
N VAL A 150 8.53 3.66 -6.82
CA VAL A 150 8.30 5.02 -6.32
C VAL A 150 9.45 5.95 -6.70
N GLY A 151 10.70 5.49 -6.60
CA GLY A 151 11.87 6.27 -7.03
C GLY A 151 11.82 6.66 -8.51
N VAL A 152 11.38 5.74 -9.37
CA VAL A 152 11.15 6.03 -10.80
C VAL A 152 10.03 7.05 -10.99
N ILE A 153 8.92 6.94 -10.26
CA ILE A 153 7.82 7.94 -10.32
C ILE A 153 8.31 9.32 -9.90
N VAL A 154 9.09 9.42 -8.81
CA VAL A 154 9.68 10.68 -8.35
C VAL A 154 10.61 11.26 -9.43
N TYR A 155 11.46 10.43 -10.03
CA TYR A 155 12.32 10.85 -11.14
C TYR A 155 11.49 11.42 -12.32
N LEU A 156 10.46 10.71 -12.77
CA LEU A 156 9.60 11.16 -13.87
C LEU A 156 8.91 12.50 -13.55
N MET A 157 8.41 12.65 -12.33
CA MET A 157 7.72 13.86 -11.88
C MET A 157 8.65 15.07 -11.75
N MET A 158 9.90 14.85 -11.33
CA MET A 158 10.89 15.91 -11.15
C MET A 158 11.52 16.34 -12.47
N PHE A 159 12.02 15.38 -13.26
CA PHE A 159 12.85 15.66 -14.43
C PHE A 159 12.05 15.75 -15.73
N LYS A 160 10.84 15.18 -15.79
CA LYS A 160 9.92 15.28 -16.93
C LYS A 160 10.58 15.00 -18.29
N PRO A 161 11.26 13.85 -18.46
CA PRO A 161 12.22 13.63 -19.55
C PRO A 161 11.61 13.52 -20.96
N PHE A 162 10.30 13.34 -21.11
CA PHE A 162 9.59 13.17 -22.39
C PHE A 162 8.09 13.42 -22.27
#